data_AF-A0A9C9VLE6-F1
#
_entry.id   AF-A0A9C9VLE6-F1
#
_cell.length_a   1.000
_cell.length_b   1.000
_cell.length_c   1.000
_cell.angle_alpha   90.00
_cell.angle_beta   90.00
_cell.angle_gamma   90.00
#
_symmetry.space_group_name_H-M   'P 1'
#
loop_
_entity.id
_entity.type
_entity.pdbx_description
1 polymer ?
#
loop_
_entity_poly.entity_id
_entity_poly.type
_entity_poly.pdbx_seq_one_letter_code
_entity_poly.pdbx_strand_id
1 'polypeptide(L)'
;MKKLALTRDAMKRGEDIIAEVSERLRVLKYQADKARRYNKLKEDIENKEKLFLISSYKSLREELGEIESKIELFGNREIDKIGELNDFDKVRKEWDEKIVKISDLREAVSQSIDSINEQLNIIIGEKSTIIAELKNFQGRSKGLLKEKKEQSEQIPKIEEELSSIRQKTNATEKQIIDLEKDIEVLKRQTDDVTKKIVDKSKELDLKKKELDEKKNNLRNIENELALENRTYQFDLDKLDTLKNELDSKIEESNKIKEQIPILEDRLADYLTKEKNLKEEVAKLKEELVKTNSAMEKNKDELRLTENSLGRMKSELAILKEMEENGEGIGEEALRFRNSGKPLLMDRVEVKQGYEDLIENLLSNYRDAVLLNNREEFVDLLKKIASDNGNGKINFIYK
;
A
#
# COMPACT_ATOMS: atom_id res chain seq x y z
N MET A 1 -225.28 -15.80 174.67
CA MET A 1 -224.15 -16.65 174.22
C MET A 1 -224.17 -16.82 172.70
N LYS A 2 -222.98 -17.03 172.09
CA LYS A 2 -222.68 -17.60 170.76
C LYS A 2 -222.53 -16.75 169.47
N LYS A 3 -222.68 -15.41 169.42
CA LYS A 3 -222.44 -14.64 168.16
C LYS A 3 -221.20 -13.72 168.13
N LEU A 4 -220.48 -13.52 169.23
CA LEU A 4 -219.33 -12.61 169.29
C LEU A 4 -217.95 -13.25 169.03
N ALA A 5 -217.87 -14.58 168.89
CA ALA A 5 -216.59 -15.28 168.68
C ALA A 5 -216.27 -15.51 167.18
N LEU A 6 -217.28 -15.70 166.32
CA LEU A 6 -217.08 -16.04 164.91
C LEU A 6 -216.68 -14.85 164.01
N THR A 7 -216.97 -13.62 164.42
CA THR A 7 -216.57 -12.41 163.67
C THR A 7 -215.10 -12.04 163.85
N ARG A 8 -214.45 -12.51 164.92
CA ARG A 8 -213.04 -12.19 165.20
C ARG A 8 -212.07 -13.00 164.34
N ASP A 9 -212.42 -14.23 164.02
CA ASP A 9 -211.61 -15.10 163.16
C ASP A 9 -211.70 -14.72 161.67
N ALA A 10 -212.81 -14.13 161.22
CA ALA A 10 -212.94 -13.63 159.86
C ALA A 10 -212.05 -12.40 159.59
N MET A 11 -211.83 -11.52 160.58
CA MET A 11 -210.95 -10.36 160.41
C MET A 11 -209.47 -10.74 160.35
N LYS A 12 -209.00 -11.69 161.16
CA LYS A 12 -207.61 -12.17 161.09
C LYS A 12 -207.25 -12.76 159.72
N ARG A 13 -208.21 -13.46 159.10
CA ARG A 13 -208.02 -14.06 157.78
C ARG A 13 -207.94 -13.02 156.65
N GLY A 14 -208.59 -11.85 156.84
CA GLY A 14 -208.48 -10.72 155.92
C GLY A 14 -207.13 -9.99 156.02
N GLU A 15 -206.58 -9.86 157.23
CA GLU A 15 -205.27 -9.24 157.45
C GLU A 15 -204.13 -10.04 156.80
N ASP A 16 -204.15 -11.37 156.86
CA ASP A 16 -203.12 -12.21 156.24
C ASP A 16 -203.11 -12.13 154.70
N ILE A 17 -204.29 -12.05 154.06
CA ILE A 17 -204.38 -11.91 152.59
C ILE A 17 -203.83 -10.55 152.15
N ILE A 18 -204.08 -9.48 152.91
CA ILE A 18 -203.55 -8.15 152.60
C ILE A 18 -202.02 -8.14 152.73
N ALA A 19 -201.47 -8.85 153.72
CA ALA A 19 -200.02 -8.98 153.86
C ALA A 19 -199.41 -9.73 152.65
N GLU A 20 -200.00 -10.87 152.24
CA GLU A 20 -199.48 -11.66 151.12
C GLU A 20 -199.55 -10.92 149.77
N VAL A 21 -200.66 -10.20 149.51
CA VAL A 21 -200.81 -9.39 148.29
C VAL A 21 -199.80 -8.24 148.27
N SER A 22 -199.53 -7.64 149.43
CA SER A 22 -198.53 -6.56 149.57
C SER A 22 -197.10 -7.05 149.32
N GLU A 23 -196.77 -8.26 149.78
CA GLU A 23 -195.47 -8.92 149.54
C GLU A 23 -195.26 -9.18 148.03
N ARG A 24 -196.26 -9.76 147.36
CA ARG A 24 -196.20 -10.05 145.92
C ARG A 24 -196.10 -8.78 145.07
N LEU A 25 -196.80 -7.70 145.45
CA LEU A 25 -196.71 -6.39 144.79
C LEU A 25 -195.30 -5.79 144.91
N ARG A 26 -194.62 -5.97 146.04
CA ARG A 26 -193.26 -5.49 146.25
C ARG A 26 -192.24 -6.23 145.39
N VAL A 27 -192.38 -7.56 145.26
CA VAL A 27 -191.53 -8.39 144.38
C VAL A 27 -191.75 -8.05 142.91
N LEU A 28 -193.00 -7.82 142.49
CA LEU A 28 -193.32 -7.44 141.11
C LEU A 28 -192.75 -6.05 140.76
N LYS A 29 -192.84 -5.10 141.70
CA LYS A 29 -192.26 -3.76 141.53
C LYS A 29 -190.73 -3.83 141.38
N TYR A 30 -190.06 -4.67 142.17
CA TYR A 30 -188.62 -4.90 142.05
C TYR A 30 -188.23 -5.55 140.70
N GLN A 31 -189.00 -6.55 140.24
CA GLN A 31 -188.80 -7.20 138.93
C GLN A 31 -189.00 -6.21 137.76
N ALA A 32 -190.03 -5.37 137.82
CA ALA A 32 -190.29 -4.34 136.82
C ALA A 32 -189.19 -3.26 136.81
N ASP A 33 -188.70 -2.84 137.97
CA ASP A 33 -187.60 -1.88 138.07
C ASP A 33 -186.27 -2.48 137.58
N LYS A 34 -186.01 -3.78 137.83
CA LYS A 34 -184.85 -4.49 137.28
C LYS A 34 -184.91 -4.62 135.75
N ALA A 35 -186.07 -4.97 135.19
CA ALA A 35 -186.26 -5.04 133.74
C ALA A 35 -186.13 -3.66 133.07
N ARG A 36 -186.67 -2.60 133.68
CA ARG A 36 -186.46 -1.21 133.24
C ARG A 36 -184.99 -0.83 133.26
N ARG A 37 -184.26 -1.17 134.33
CA ARG A 37 -182.81 -0.94 134.41
C ARG A 37 -182.06 -1.69 133.33
N TYR A 38 -182.39 -2.96 133.08
CA TYR A 38 -181.76 -3.78 132.03
C TYR A 38 -182.02 -3.20 130.64
N ASN A 39 -183.26 -2.86 130.30
CA ASN A 39 -183.58 -2.28 128.99
C ASN A 39 -182.90 -0.93 128.79
N LYS A 40 -182.87 -0.08 129.83
CA LYS A 40 -182.12 1.18 129.79
C LYS A 40 -180.62 0.94 129.59
N LEU A 41 -180.04 -0.02 130.31
CA LEU A 41 -178.63 -0.39 130.14
C LEU A 41 -178.33 -0.94 128.74
N LYS A 42 -179.24 -1.77 128.20
CA LYS A 42 -179.10 -2.37 126.86
C LYS A 42 -179.15 -1.28 125.79
N GLU A 43 -180.10 -0.36 125.89
CA GLU A 43 -180.23 0.79 124.99
C GLU A 43 -179.00 1.72 125.11
N ASP A 44 -178.49 1.95 126.32
CA ASP A 44 -177.24 2.68 126.55
C ASP A 44 -176.02 1.97 125.93
N ILE A 45 -175.94 0.64 125.98
CA ILE A 45 -174.88 -0.15 125.35
C ILE A 45 -174.99 -0.07 123.83
N GLU A 46 -176.16 -0.33 123.24
CA GLU A 46 -176.37 -0.27 121.79
C GLU A 46 -176.06 1.15 121.24
N ASN A 47 -176.43 2.20 121.98
CA ASN A 47 -176.08 3.57 121.61
C ASN A 47 -174.58 3.84 121.71
N LYS A 48 -173.90 3.33 122.74
CA LYS A 48 -172.44 3.43 122.87
C LYS A 48 -171.70 2.65 121.78
N GLU A 49 -172.17 1.47 121.40
CA GLU A 49 -171.60 0.67 120.31
C GLU A 49 -171.75 1.37 118.96
N LYS A 50 -172.92 1.93 118.66
CA LYS A 50 -173.13 2.75 117.45
C LYS A 50 -172.21 3.97 117.44
N LEU A 51 -172.11 4.69 118.56
CA LEU A 51 -171.21 5.85 118.67
C LEU A 51 -169.74 5.44 118.48
N PHE A 52 -169.32 4.31 119.06
CA PHE A 52 -167.98 3.76 118.88
C PHE A 52 -167.69 3.35 117.44
N LEU A 53 -168.64 2.71 116.75
CA LEU A 53 -168.49 2.34 115.34
C LEU A 53 -168.43 3.58 114.45
N ILE A 54 -169.26 4.60 114.72
CA ILE A 54 -169.22 5.87 113.99
C ILE A 54 -167.88 6.58 114.23
N SER A 55 -167.38 6.62 115.47
CA SER A 55 -166.08 7.24 115.77
C SER A 55 -164.94 6.45 115.12
N SER A 56 -165.00 5.11 115.15
CA SER A 56 -163.99 4.24 114.53
C SER A 56 -163.99 4.37 113.02
N TYR A 57 -165.16 4.43 112.37
CA TYR A 57 -165.26 4.67 110.93
C TYR A 57 -164.75 6.06 110.54
N LYS A 58 -165.05 7.09 111.35
CA LYS A 58 -164.48 8.44 111.14
C LYS A 58 -162.96 8.43 111.25
N SER A 59 -162.40 7.79 112.29
CA SER A 59 -160.94 7.65 112.46
C SER A 59 -160.31 6.92 111.29
N LEU A 60 -160.84 5.77 110.88
CA LEU A 60 -160.33 5.00 109.74
C LEU A 60 -160.44 5.77 108.43
N ARG A 61 -161.49 6.58 108.24
CA ARG A 61 -161.65 7.42 107.05
C ARG A 61 -160.67 8.58 107.02
N GLU A 62 -160.37 9.17 108.19
CA GLU A 62 -159.30 10.17 108.34
C GLU A 62 -157.93 9.54 108.04
N GLU A 63 -157.63 8.37 108.61
CA GLU A 63 -156.40 7.61 108.34
C GLU A 63 -156.25 7.24 106.85
N LEU A 64 -157.34 6.81 106.20
CA LEU A 64 -157.34 6.50 104.78
C LEU A 64 -157.08 7.73 103.92
N GLY A 65 -157.70 8.88 104.25
CA GLY A 65 -157.42 10.15 103.59
C GLY A 65 -155.97 10.61 103.77
N GLU A 66 -155.37 10.39 104.94
CA GLU A 66 -153.94 10.63 105.17
C GLU A 66 -153.05 9.71 104.32
N ILE A 67 -153.42 8.43 104.19
CA ILE A 67 -152.68 7.47 103.36
C ILE A 67 -152.78 7.83 101.89
N GLU A 68 -153.97 8.17 101.39
CA GLU A 68 -154.18 8.63 100.01
C GLU A 68 -153.34 9.88 99.72
N SER A 69 -153.35 10.85 100.63
CA SER A 69 -152.53 12.06 100.53
C SER A 69 -151.03 11.73 100.51
N LYS A 70 -150.57 10.76 101.32
CA LYS A 70 -149.18 10.29 101.31
C LYS A 70 -148.83 9.60 99.99
N ILE A 71 -149.71 8.77 99.44
CA ILE A 71 -149.50 8.10 98.15
C ILE A 71 -149.37 9.14 97.04
N GLU A 72 -150.24 10.14 96.99
CA GLU A 72 -150.17 11.22 96.00
C GLU A 72 -148.86 12.02 96.15
N LEU A 73 -148.47 12.38 97.38
CA LEU A 73 -147.20 13.04 97.65
C LEU A 73 -145.98 12.20 97.22
N PHE A 74 -145.99 10.89 97.48
CA PHE A 74 -144.92 10.00 97.05
C PHE A 74 -144.89 9.81 95.54
N GLY A 75 -146.05 9.70 94.89
CA GLY A 75 -146.15 9.62 93.43
C GLY A 75 -145.62 10.88 92.75
N ASN A 76 -145.96 12.07 93.27
CA ASN A 76 -145.42 13.33 92.76
C ASN A 76 -143.90 13.41 92.95
N ARG A 77 -143.38 13.00 94.11
CA ARG A 77 -141.93 12.93 94.34
C ARG A 77 -141.22 11.95 93.41
N GLU A 78 -141.83 10.81 93.12
CA GLU A 78 -141.28 9.82 92.19
C GLU A 78 -141.22 10.40 90.76
N ILE A 79 -142.27 11.09 90.33
CA ILE A 79 -142.31 11.79 89.04
C ILE A 79 -141.20 12.85 88.97
N ASP A 80 -141.04 13.66 90.03
CA ASP A 80 -139.96 14.66 90.09
C ASP A 80 -138.58 14.01 89.98
N LYS A 81 -138.36 12.88 90.68
CA LYS A 81 -137.08 12.14 90.60
C LYS A 81 -136.83 11.50 89.24
N ILE A 82 -137.87 10.99 88.58
CA ILE A 82 -137.76 10.50 87.21
C ILE A 82 -137.42 11.66 86.26
N GLY A 83 -138.00 12.85 86.48
CA GLY A 83 -137.64 14.07 85.76
C GLY A 83 -136.17 14.44 85.92
N GLU A 84 -135.68 14.50 87.16
CA GLU A 84 -134.26 14.76 87.46
C GLU A 84 -133.33 13.73 86.78
N LEU A 85 -133.66 12.43 86.84
CA LEU A 85 -132.88 11.37 86.20
C LEU A 85 -132.79 11.53 84.68
N ASN A 86 -133.90 11.88 84.03
CA ASN A 86 -133.91 12.11 82.59
C ASN A 86 -133.04 13.32 82.20
N ASP A 87 -133.00 14.36 83.02
CA ASP A 87 -132.13 15.51 82.78
C ASP A 87 -130.66 15.17 83.02
N PHE A 88 -130.35 14.35 84.03
CA PHE A 88 -129.00 13.79 84.21
C PHE A 88 -128.57 12.93 83.01
N ASP A 89 -129.45 12.11 82.44
CA ASP A 89 -129.15 11.28 81.28
C ASP A 89 -128.89 12.11 80.01
N LYS A 90 -129.59 13.24 79.82
CA LYS A 90 -129.29 14.17 78.73
C LYS A 90 -127.88 14.76 78.87
N VAL A 91 -127.55 15.27 80.07
CA VAL A 91 -126.23 15.84 80.35
C VAL A 91 -125.13 14.78 80.17
N ARG A 92 -125.38 13.55 80.63
CA ARG A 92 -124.44 12.43 80.45
C ARG A 92 -124.16 12.14 78.97
N LYS A 93 -125.20 12.08 78.13
CA LYS A 93 -125.04 11.89 76.67
C LYS A 93 -124.22 13.01 76.03
N GLU A 94 -124.46 14.27 76.42
CA GLU A 94 -123.64 15.40 75.92
C GLU A 94 -122.16 15.27 76.32
N TRP A 95 -121.87 14.77 77.53
CA TRP A 95 -120.50 14.52 77.97
C TRP A 95 -119.87 13.33 77.23
N ASP A 96 -120.62 12.25 77.00
CA ASP A 96 -120.13 11.10 76.23
C ASP A 96 -119.76 11.53 74.79
N GLU A 97 -120.59 12.37 74.14
CA GLU A 97 -120.27 12.94 72.83
C GLU A 97 -119.02 13.83 72.85
N LYS A 98 -118.84 14.64 73.90
CA LYS A 98 -117.63 15.46 74.08
C LYS A 98 -116.39 14.59 74.29
N ILE A 99 -116.50 13.49 75.04
CA ILE A 99 -115.40 12.55 75.27
C ILE A 99 -114.98 11.89 73.96
N VAL A 100 -115.94 11.44 73.14
CA VAL A 100 -115.64 10.88 71.81
C VAL A 100 -114.93 11.91 70.94
N LYS A 101 -115.44 13.15 70.86
CA LYS A 101 -114.79 14.23 70.10
C LYS A 101 -113.35 14.51 70.58
N ILE A 102 -113.12 14.50 71.89
CA ILE A 102 -111.78 14.67 72.47
C ILE A 102 -110.87 13.49 72.09
N SER A 103 -111.39 12.27 72.10
CA SER A 103 -110.65 11.08 71.68
C SER A 103 -110.23 11.16 70.22
N ASP A 104 -111.16 11.50 69.32
CA ASP A 104 -110.89 11.63 67.89
C ASP A 104 -109.86 12.73 67.61
N LEU A 105 -109.98 13.88 68.29
CA LEU A 105 -109.00 14.96 68.19
C LEU A 105 -107.62 14.54 68.70
N ARG A 106 -107.56 13.77 69.79
CA ARG A 106 -106.30 13.26 70.33
C ARG A 106 -105.63 12.30 69.36
N GLU A 107 -106.40 11.41 68.74
CA GLU A 107 -105.89 10.48 67.73
C GLU A 107 -105.36 11.23 66.50
N ALA A 108 -106.12 12.21 65.99
CA ALA A 108 -105.69 13.04 64.87
C ALA A 108 -104.40 13.81 65.19
N VAL A 109 -104.27 14.37 66.39
CA VAL A 109 -103.04 15.02 66.85
C VAL A 109 -101.88 14.03 66.95
N SER A 110 -102.12 12.82 67.47
CA SER A 110 -101.08 11.78 67.55
C SER A 110 -100.56 11.40 66.17
N GLN A 111 -101.45 11.15 65.21
CA GLN A 111 -101.08 10.83 63.83
C GLN A 111 -100.30 11.98 63.17
N SER A 112 -100.70 13.23 63.44
CA SER A 112 -99.95 14.40 62.93
C SER A 112 -98.56 14.50 63.55
N ILE A 113 -98.40 14.21 64.84
CA ILE A 113 -97.09 14.18 65.51
C ILE A 113 -96.21 13.09 64.91
N ASP A 114 -96.75 11.90 64.69
CA ASP A 114 -96.01 10.78 64.10
C ASP A 114 -95.54 11.11 62.68
N SER A 115 -96.40 11.71 61.86
CA SER A 115 -96.04 12.17 60.51
C SER A 115 -94.96 13.25 60.52
N ILE A 116 -95.05 14.23 61.43
CA ILE A 116 -94.02 15.27 61.59
C ILE A 116 -92.69 14.64 62.02
N ASN A 117 -92.70 13.68 62.94
CA ASN A 117 -91.49 12.99 63.38
C ASN A 117 -90.84 12.18 62.26
N GLU A 118 -91.63 11.52 61.42
CA GLU A 118 -91.13 10.81 60.24
C GLU A 118 -90.45 11.78 59.26
N GLN A 119 -91.10 12.91 58.94
CA GLN A 119 -90.51 13.95 58.09
C GLN A 119 -89.23 14.54 58.70
N LEU A 120 -89.23 14.78 60.00
CA LEU A 120 -88.07 15.30 60.72
C LEU A 120 -86.89 14.32 60.67
N ASN A 121 -87.14 13.02 60.80
CA ASN A 121 -86.11 11.99 60.68
C ASN A 121 -85.52 11.93 59.26
N ILE A 122 -86.36 12.07 58.23
CA ILE A 122 -85.90 12.15 56.83
C ILE A 122 -84.99 13.36 56.64
N ILE A 123 -85.43 14.54 57.08
CA ILE A 123 -84.65 15.78 56.97
C ILE A 123 -83.33 15.68 57.75
N ILE A 124 -83.31 15.06 58.92
CA ILE A 124 -82.07 14.82 59.69
C ILE A 124 -81.13 13.90 58.91
N GLY A 125 -81.66 12.84 58.29
CA GLY A 125 -80.91 11.94 57.42
C GLY A 125 -80.26 12.69 56.26
N GLU A 126 -81.04 13.46 55.49
CA GLU A 126 -80.56 14.27 54.36
C GLU A 126 -79.53 15.33 54.80
N LYS A 127 -79.75 15.98 55.95
CA LYS A 127 -78.77 16.91 56.50
C LYS A 127 -77.44 16.22 56.79
N SER A 128 -77.47 15.00 57.32
CA SER A 128 -76.26 14.24 57.64
C SER A 128 -75.48 13.84 56.37
N THR A 129 -76.17 13.46 55.29
CA THR A 129 -75.53 13.12 54.01
C THR A 129 -74.91 14.35 53.36
N ILE A 130 -75.62 15.49 53.33
CA ILE A 130 -75.11 16.75 52.80
C ILE A 130 -73.86 17.21 53.57
N ILE A 131 -73.85 17.08 54.90
CA ILE A 131 -72.68 17.42 55.72
C ILE A 131 -71.48 16.54 55.35
N ALA A 132 -71.69 15.23 55.14
CA ALA A 132 -70.63 14.32 54.73
C ALA A 132 -70.08 14.67 53.33
N GLU A 133 -70.96 14.98 52.39
CA GLU A 133 -70.59 15.44 51.04
C GLU A 133 -69.79 16.74 51.08
N LEU A 134 -70.24 17.74 51.83
CA LEU A 134 -69.53 19.00 52.00
C LEU A 134 -68.11 18.78 52.57
N LYS A 135 -67.96 17.89 53.55
CA LYS A 135 -66.65 17.54 54.10
C LYS A 135 -65.74 16.88 53.06
N ASN A 136 -66.29 16.00 52.22
CA ASN A 136 -65.57 15.37 51.12
C ASN A 136 -65.15 16.39 50.05
N PHE A 137 -66.03 17.30 49.65
CA PHE A 137 -65.72 18.38 48.72
C PHE A 137 -64.64 19.32 49.26
N GLN A 138 -64.72 19.69 50.54
CA GLN A 138 -63.67 20.48 51.20
C GLN A 138 -62.33 19.76 51.21
N GLY A 139 -62.32 18.45 51.48
CA GLY A 139 -61.12 17.62 51.43
C GLY A 139 -60.49 17.60 50.03
N ARG A 140 -61.30 17.34 48.99
CA ARG A 140 -60.87 17.36 47.58
C ARG A 140 -60.34 18.73 47.17
N SER A 141 -61.03 19.80 47.54
CA SER A 141 -60.60 21.18 47.23
C SER A 141 -59.25 21.50 47.86
N LYS A 142 -59.00 21.09 49.11
CA LYS A 142 -57.69 21.24 49.76
C LYS A 142 -56.60 20.41 49.06
N GLY A 143 -56.92 19.18 48.64
CA GLY A 143 -56.01 18.32 47.87
C GLY A 143 -55.60 18.97 46.54
N LEU A 144 -56.58 19.41 45.74
CA LEU A 144 -56.35 20.10 44.48
C LEU A 144 -55.55 21.40 44.65
N LEU A 145 -55.78 22.14 45.74
CA LEU A 145 -55.00 23.35 46.04
C LEU A 145 -53.54 23.02 46.32
N LYS A 146 -53.27 21.90 47.01
CA LYS A 146 -51.91 21.42 47.27
C LYS A 146 -51.22 20.97 45.98
N GLU A 147 -51.90 20.17 45.16
CA GLU A 147 -51.39 19.75 43.84
C GLU A 147 -51.10 20.95 42.94
N LYS A 148 -52.01 21.94 42.90
CA LYS A 148 -51.79 23.18 42.15
C LYS A 148 -50.54 23.94 42.63
N LYS A 149 -50.30 24.00 43.93
CA LYS A 149 -49.08 24.62 44.49
C LYS A 149 -47.82 23.84 44.10
N GLU A 150 -47.84 22.51 44.28
CA GLU A 150 -46.72 21.64 43.91
C GLU A 150 -46.38 21.77 42.41
N GLN A 151 -47.40 21.76 41.54
CA GLN A 151 -47.21 21.99 40.11
C GLN A 151 -46.68 23.39 39.81
N SER A 152 -47.21 24.43 40.47
CA SER A 152 -46.73 25.81 40.31
C SER A 152 -45.27 25.99 40.73
N GLU A 153 -44.77 25.21 41.69
CA GLU A 153 -43.37 25.20 42.11
C GLU A 153 -42.46 24.40 41.16
N GLN A 154 -43.01 23.43 40.44
CA GLN A 154 -42.27 22.63 39.45
C GLN A 154 -42.05 23.36 38.13
N ILE A 155 -43.02 24.17 37.67
CA ILE A 155 -42.93 24.96 36.44
C ILE A 155 -41.61 25.76 36.34
N PRO A 156 -41.21 26.59 37.32
CA PRO A 156 -39.99 27.39 37.19
C PRO A 156 -38.72 26.52 37.14
N LYS A 157 -38.69 25.36 37.82
CA LYS A 157 -37.56 24.43 37.75
C LYS A 157 -37.41 23.85 36.33
N ILE A 158 -38.52 23.45 35.73
CA ILE A 158 -38.55 22.95 34.35
C ILE A 158 -38.16 24.06 33.37
N GLU A 159 -38.60 25.29 33.60
CA GLU A 159 -38.22 26.45 32.77
C GLU A 159 -36.71 26.77 32.87
N GLU A 160 -36.12 26.67 34.06
CA GLU A 160 -34.69 26.85 34.29
C GLU A 160 -33.88 25.73 33.60
N GLU A 161 -34.30 24.47 33.74
CA GLU A 161 -33.70 23.33 33.05
C GLU A 161 -33.76 23.51 31.53
N LEU A 162 -34.93 23.89 30.99
CA LEU A 162 -35.09 24.20 29.55
C LEU A 162 -34.18 25.33 29.09
N SER A 163 -34.04 26.40 29.88
CA SER A 163 -33.12 27.50 29.58
C SER A 163 -31.66 27.02 29.53
N SER A 164 -31.25 26.20 30.50
CA SER A 164 -29.91 25.63 30.55
C SER A 164 -29.62 24.70 29.36
N ILE A 165 -30.60 23.89 28.96
CA ILE A 165 -30.50 23.00 27.80
C ILE A 165 -30.36 23.84 26.53
N ARG A 166 -31.19 24.88 26.35
CA ARG A 166 -31.10 25.79 25.20
C ARG A 166 -29.73 26.46 25.11
N GLN A 167 -29.16 26.91 26.23
CA GLN A 167 -27.82 27.49 26.25
C GLN A 167 -26.75 26.47 25.82
N LYS A 168 -26.83 25.23 26.31
CA LYS A 168 -25.93 24.14 25.91
C LYS A 168 -26.07 23.83 24.43
N THR A 169 -27.30 23.71 23.91
CA THR A 169 -27.57 23.46 22.48
C THR A 169 -26.94 24.55 21.61
N ASN A 170 -27.17 25.83 21.93
CA ASN A 170 -26.58 26.95 21.19
C ASN A 170 -25.04 26.96 21.23
N ALA A 171 -24.45 26.56 22.36
CA ALA A 171 -22.99 26.45 22.46
C ALA A 171 -22.45 25.31 21.58
N THR A 172 -23.11 24.16 21.58
CA THR A 172 -22.74 23.02 20.72
C THR A 172 -22.92 23.34 19.23
N GLU A 173 -23.99 24.05 18.85
CA GLU A 173 -24.19 24.50 17.47
C GLU A 173 -23.06 25.42 16.98
N LYS A 174 -22.59 26.34 17.84
CA LYS A 174 -21.43 27.18 17.52
C LYS A 174 -20.16 26.33 17.34
N GLN A 175 -19.93 25.36 18.22
CA GLN A 175 -18.79 24.44 18.10
C GLN A 175 -18.84 23.64 16.80
N ILE A 176 -20.02 23.19 16.37
CA ILE A 176 -20.21 22.51 15.09
C ILE A 176 -19.81 23.42 13.92
N ILE A 177 -20.30 24.67 13.91
CA ILE A 177 -19.98 25.64 12.85
C ILE A 177 -18.47 25.91 12.79
N ASP A 178 -17.79 26.02 13.93
CA ASP A 178 -16.35 26.26 13.96
C ASP A 178 -15.56 25.03 13.49
N LEU A 179 -15.97 23.82 13.89
CA LEU A 179 -15.39 22.57 13.39
C LEU A 179 -15.59 22.38 11.87
N GLU A 180 -16.75 22.79 11.33
CA GLU A 180 -17.00 22.75 9.89
C GLU A 180 -16.04 23.67 9.12
N LYS A 181 -15.75 24.87 9.65
CA LYS A 181 -14.73 25.77 9.07
C LYS A 181 -13.34 25.15 9.12
N ASP A 182 -12.97 24.55 10.25
CA ASP A 182 -11.66 23.90 10.40
C ASP A 182 -11.49 22.75 9.40
N ILE A 183 -12.54 21.95 9.21
CA ILE A 183 -12.57 20.90 8.18
C ILE A 183 -12.39 21.48 6.78
N GLU A 184 -13.03 22.61 6.46
CA GLU A 184 -12.88 23.26 5.16
C GLU A 184 -11.43 23.75 4.94
N VAL A 185 -10.81 24.34 5.96
CA VAL A 185 -9.40 24.76 5.92
C VAL A 185 -8.48 23.56 5.69
N LEU A 186 -8.68 22.47 6.43
CA LEU A 186 -7.89 21.24 6.30
C LEU A 186 -8.05 20.59 4.92
N LYS A 187 -9.25 20.62 4.33
CA LYS A 187 -9.49 20.16 2.96
C LYS A 187 -8.66 20.97 1.96
N ARG A 188 -8.69 22.30 2.05
CA ARG A 188 -7.89 23.18 1.18
C ARG A 188 -6.39 22.92 1.33
N GLN A 189 -5.90 22.72 2.55
CA GLN A 189 -4.50 22.36 2.80
C GLN A 189 -4.14 21.00 2.19
N THR A 190 -5.01 20.01 2.31
CA THR A 190 -4.83 18.68 1.70
C THR A 190 -4.77 18.77 0.18
N ASP A 191 -5.65 19.57 -0.45
CA ASP A 191 -5.64 19.79 -1.89
C ASP A 191 -4.35 20.47 -2.37
N ASP A 192 -3.85 21.45 -1.62
CA ASP A 192 -2.57 22.13 -1.92
C ASP A 192 -1.37 21.17 -1.83
N VAL A 193 -1.31 20.36 -0.76
CA VAL A 193 -0.27 19.33 -0.61
C VAL A 193 -0.36 18.30 -1.73
N THR A 194 -1.57 17.88 -2.11
CA THR A 194 -1.78 16.92 -3.20
C THR A 194 -1.27 17.48 -4.53
N LYS A 195 -1.54 18.76 -4.83
CA LYS A 195 -0.98 19.44 -6.02
C LYS A 195 0.55 19.46 -5.99
N LYS A 196 1.16 19.82 -4.86
CA LYS A 196 2.62 19.81 -4.68
C LYS A 196 3.23 18.43 -4.89
N ILE A 197 2.57 17.37 -4.42
CA ILE A 197 3.00 15.98 -4.64
C ILE A 197 2.96 15.64 -6.13
N VAL A 198 1.88 15.97 -6.83
CA VAL A 198 1.75 15.73 -8.28
C VAL A 198 2.84 16.47 -9.06
N ASP A 199 3.11 17.73 -8.73
CA ASP A 199 4.14 18.51 -9.40
C ASP A 199 5.54 17.96 -9.14
N LYS A 200 5.85 17.57 -7.90
CA LYS A 200 7.13 16.91 -7.59
C LYS A 200 7.26 15.52 -8.21
N SER A 201 6.18 14.78 -8.36
CA SER A 201 6.20 13.51 -9.12
C SER A 201 6.59 13.75 -10.58
N LYS A 202 6.01 14.78 -11.22
CA LYS A 202 6.35 15.14 -12.60
C LYS A 202 7.81 15.58 -12.74
N GLU A 203 8.31 16.41 -11.82
CA GLU A 203 9.72 16.80 -11.80
C GLU A 203 10.64 15.58 -11.63
N LEU A 204 10.29 14.65 -10.75
CA LEU A 204 11.05 13.43 -10.54
C LEU A 204 11.08 12.54 -11.79
N ASP A 205 9.96 12.42 -12.50
CA ASP A 205 9.90 11.67 -13.76
C ASP A 205 10.73 12.32 -14.87
N LEU A 206 10.75 13.66 -14.95
CA LEU A 206 11.64 14.37 -15.86
C LEU A 206 13.11 14.12 -15.51
N LYS A 207 13.47 14.19 -14.22
CA LYS A 207 14.84 13.89 -13.77
C LYS A 207 15.26 12.44 -14.01
N LYS A 208 14.34 11.48 -13.90
CA LYS A 208 14.62 10.09 -14.28
C LYS A 208 14.91 9.97 -15.77
N LYS A 209 14.12 10.60 -16.64
CA LYS A 209 14.38 10.62 -18.09
C LYS A 209 15.74 11.25 -18.42
N GLU A 210 16.05 12.41 -17.85
CA GLU A 210 17.36 13.05 -18.01
C GLU A 210 18.51 12.14 -17.56
N LEU A 211 18.34 11.41 -16.45
CA LEU A 211 19.34 10.46 -15.96
C LEU A 211 19.52 9.28 -16.92
N ASP A 212 18.44 8.72 -17.45
CA ASP A 212 18.50 7.62 -18.40
C ASP A 212 19.16 8.04 -19.72
N GLU A 213 18.87 9.25 -20.21
CA GLU A 213 19.57 9.85 -21.35
C GLU A 213 21.07 10.00 -21.08
N LYS A 214 21.45 10.53 -19.90
CA LYS A 214 22.86 10.64 -19.52
C LYS A 214 23.55 9.29 -19.39
N LYS A 215 22.88 8.26 -18.87
CA LYS A 215 23.42 6.89 -18.81
C LYS A 215 23.65 6.32 -20.20
N ASN A 216 22.72 6.53 -21.13
CA ASN A 216 22.88 6.09 -22.52
C ASN A 216 24.05 6.81 -23.20
N ASN A 217 24.16 8.13 -23.00
CA ASN A 217 25.30 8.90 -23.51
C ASN A 217 26.63 8.43 -22.92
N LEU A 218 26.69 8.17 -21.61
CA LEU A 218 27.88 7.62 -20.97
C LEU A 218 28.28 6.27 -21.59
N ARG A 219 27.32 5.37 -21.80
CA ARG A 219 27.57 4.06 -22.42
C ARG A 219 28.08 4.19 -23.86
N ASN A 220 27.59 5.17 -24.61
CA ASN A 220 28.09 5.45 -25.96
C ASN A 220 29.54 5.95 -25.92
N ILE A 221 29.86 6.88 -25.01
CA ILE A 221 31.23 7.38 -24.81
C ILE A 221 32.16 6.25 -24.37
N GLU A 222 31.73 5.37 -23.46
CA GLU A 222 32.51 4.20 -23.04
C GLU A 222 32.80 3.24 -24.21
N ASN A 223 31.84 3.03 -25.10
CA ASN A 223 32.02 2.22 -26.30
C ASN A 223 33.00 2.88 -27.28
N GLU A 224 32.87 4.19 -27.51
CA GLU A 224 33.79 4.97 -28.36
C GLU A 224 35.22 4.92 -27.79
N LEU A 225 35.38 5.15 -26.49
CA LEU A 225 36.66 5.05 -25.80
C LEU A 225 37.25 3.64 -25.89
N ALA A 226 36.42 2.60 -25.80
CA ALA A 226 36.88 1.22 -25.97
C ALA A 226 37.36 0.93 -27.40
N LEU A 227 36.68 1.48 -28.42
CA LEU A 227 37.10 1.38 -29.80
C LEU A 227 38.41 2.13 -30.03
N GLU A 228 38.52 3.36 -29.52
CA GLU A 228 39.73 4.17 -29.65
C GLU A 228 40.92 3.55 -28.93
N ASN A 229 40.71 2.99 -27.73
CA ASN A 229 41.74 2.22 -27.04
C ASN A 229 42.20 1.00 -27.85
N ARG A 230 41.28 0.30 -28.55
CA ARG A 230 41.67 -0.81 -29.45
C ARG A 230 42.49 -0.30 -30.63
N THR A 231 42.11 0.81 -31.23
CA THR A 231 42.88 1.45 -32.31
C THR A 231 44.26 1.87 -31.83
N TYR A 232 44.34 2.49 -30.64
CA TYR A 232 45.60 2.88 -30.04
C TYR A 232 46.52 1.68 -29.76
N GLN A 233 45.99 0.57 -29.25
CA GLN A 233 46.75 -0.66 -29.07
C GLN A 233 47.24 -1.23 -30.42
N PHE A 234 46.39 -1.23 -31.44
CA PHE A 234 46.78 -1.64 -32.79
C PHE A 234 47.90 -0.75 -33.37
N ASP A 235 47.81 0.56 -33.16
CA ASP A 235 48.83 1.51 -33.60
C ASP A 235 50.15 1.32 -32.83
N LEU A 236 50.10 0.99 -31.53
CA LEU A 236 51.28 0.62 -30.74
C LEU A 236 51.94 -0.65 -31.29
N ASP A 237 51.17 -1.71 -31.52
CA ASP A 237 51.68 -2.96 -32.10
C ASP A 237 52.33 -2.70 -33.47
N LYS A 238 51.68 -1.88 -34.30
CA LYS A 238 52.23 -1.47 -35.60
C LYS A 238 53.53 -0.66 -35.44
N LEU A 239 53.58 0.26 -34.49
CA LEU A 239 54.79 1.03 -34.20
C LEU A 239 55.94 0.12 -33.76
N ASP A 240 55.68 -0.88 -32.93
CA ASP A 240 56.68 -1.87 -32.51
C ASP A 240 57.16 -2.75 -33.67
N THR A 241 56.27 -3.16 -34.59
CA THR A 241 56.71 -3.85 -35.82
C THR A 241 57.59 -2.97 -36.70
N LEU A 242 57.24 -1.70 -36.88
CA LEU A 242 58.04 -0.75 -37.66
C LEU A 242 59.39 -0.45 -37.01
N LYS A 243 59.45 -0.37 -35.67
CA LYS A 243 60.73 -0.26 -34.94
C LYS A 243 61.60 -1.49 -35.18
N ASN A 244 61.04 -2.70 -35.05
CA ASN A 244 61.79 -3.93 -35.30
C ASN A 244 62.28 -4.02 -36.76
N GLU A 245 61.47 -3.59 -37.73
CA GLU A 245 61.89 -3.47 -39.14
C GLU A 245 63.01 -2.44 -39.32
N LEU A 246 62.90 -1.27 -38.67
CA LEU A 246 63.94 -0.24 -38.70
C LEU A 246 65.24 -0.73 -38.08
N ASP A 247 65.20 -1.38 -36.92
CA ASP A 247 66.36 -1.95 -36.25
C ASP A 247 67.02 -3.02 -37.14
N SER A 248 66.23 -3.90 -37.77
CA SER A 248 66.72 -4.85 -38.77
C SER A 248 67.41 -4.16 -39.96
N LYS A 249 66.83 -3.06 -40.49
CA LYS A 249 67.45 -2.26 -41.55
C LYS A 249 68.71 -1.53 -41.10
N ILE A 250 68.77 -1.08 -39.86
CA ILE A 250 69.98 -0.49 -39.27
C ILE A 250 71.07 -1.56 -39.16
N GLU A 251 70.74 -2.78 -38.71
CA GLU A 251 71.69 -3.91 -38.68
C GLU A 251 72.19 -4.28 -40.08
N GLU A 252 71.29 -4.38 -41.08
CA GLU A 252 71.68 -4.58 -42.48
C GLU A 252 72.60 -3.46 -42.97
N SER A 253 72.27 -2.19 -42.67
CA SER A 253 73.09 -1.04 -43.05
C SER A 253 74.47 -1.06 -42.37
N ASN A 254 74.54 -1.45 -41.10
CA ASN A 254 75.80 -1.60 -40.38
C ASN A 254 76.66 -2.73 -40.97
N LYS A 255 76.06 -3.89 -41.29
CA LYS A 255 76.77 -4.97 -42.01
C LYS A 255 77.33 -4.51 -43.35
N ILE A 256 76.56 -3.73 -44.10
CA ILE A 256 77.04 -3.14 -45.37
C ILE A 256 78.18 -2.15 -45.09
N LYS A 257 78.06 -1.28 -44.08
CA LYS A 257 79.13 -0.34 -43.69
C LYS A 257 80.40 -1.04 -43.26
N GLU A 258 80.32 -2.19 -42.57
CA GLU A 258 81.49 -3.00 -42.22
C GLU A 258 82.12 -3.67 -43.45
N GLN A 259 81.35 -3.99 -44.49
CA GLN A 259 81.88 -4.55 -45.73
C GLN A 259 82.57 -3.51 -46.61
N ILE A 260 82.19 -2.23 -46.54
CA ILE A 260 82.82 -1.14 -47.31
C ILE A 260 84.34 -1.07 -47.11
N PRO A 261 84.90 -0.98 -45.89
CA PRO A 261 86.35 -0.90 -45.71
C PRO A 261 87.06 -2.18 -46.15
N ILE A 262 86.44 -3.36 -46.01
CA ILE A 262 87.00 -4.63 -46.50
C ILE A 262 87.08 -4.63 -48.04
N LEU A 263 86.06 -4.08 -48.71
CA LEU A 263 86.04 -3.93 -50.16
C LEU A 263 86.98 -2.82 -50.64
N GLU A 264 87.12 -1.72 -49.91
CA GLU A 264 88.06 -0.63 -50.17
C GLU A 264 89.51 -1.11 -50.02
N ASP A 265 89.84 -1.88 -48.98
CA ASP A 265 91.15 -2.52 -48.80
C ASP A 265 91.43 -3.51 -49.94
N ARG A 266 90.46 -4.34 -50.31
CA ARG A 266 90.58 -5.22 -51.49
C ARG A 266 90.81 -4.43 -52.77
N LEU A 267 90.13 -3.30 -52.96
CA LEU A 267 90.30 -2.43 -54.13
C LEU A 267 91.69 -1.81 -54.13
N ALA A 268 92.21 -1.37 -52.98
CA ALA A 268 93.57 -0.87 -52.82
C ALA A 268 94.63 -1.95 -53.11
N ASP A 269 94.41 -3.18 -52.66
CA ASP A 269 95.22 -4.35 -53.00
C ASP A 269 95.20 -4.66 -54.51
N TYR A 270 94.04 -4.53 -55.16
CA TYR A 270 93.95 -4.71 -56.61
C TYR A 270 94.62 -3.58 -57.38
N LEU A 271 94.51 -2.33 -56.93
CA LEU A 271 95.16 -1.17 -57.54
C LEU A 271 96.69 -1.22 -57.39
N THR A 272 97.19 -1.67 -56.24
CA THR A 272 98.64 -1.89 -56.05
C THR A 272 99.15 -3.04 -56.93
N LYS A 273 98.39 -4.13 -57.07
CA LYS A 273 98.68 -5.18 -58.05
C LYS A 273 98.66 -4.68 -59.49
N GLU A 274 97.68 -3.85 -59.86
CA GLU A 274 97.60 -3.25 -61.20
C GLU A 274 98.81 -2.32 -61.46
N LYS A 275 99.21 -1.52 -60.48
CA LYS A 275 100.39 -0.66 -60.57
C LYS A 275 101.67 -1.48 -60.74
N ASN A 276 101.86 -2.54 -59.94
CA ASN A 276 103.01 -3.42 -60.05
C ASN A 276 103.05 -4.13 -61.41
N LEU A 277 101.91 -4.61 -61.92
CA LEU A 277 101.79 -5.20 -63.25
C LEU A 277 102.09 -4.17 -64.36
N LYS A 278 101.63 -2.93 -64.23
CA LYS A 278 101.98 -1.85 -65.16
C LYS A 278 103.47 -1.53 -65.16
N GLU A 279 104.12 -1.55 -64.00
CA GLU A 279 105.57 -1.38 -63.88
C GLU A 279 106.34 -2.57 -64.46
N GLU A 280 105.89 -3.82 -64.27
CA GLU A 280 106.46 -5.00 -64.93
C GLU A 280 106.29 -4.95 -66.45
N VAL A 281 105.11 -4.55 -66.96
CA VAL A 281 104.87 -4.37 -68.39
C VAL A 281 105.75 -3.25 -68.96
N ALA A 282 105.99 -2.17 -68.21
CA ALA A 282 106.90 -1.10 -68.62
C ALA A 282 108.35 -1.58 -68.70
N LYS A 283 108.82 -2.34 -67.70
CA LYS A 283 110.15 -2.97 -67.70
C LYS A 283 110.32 -3.95 -68.86
N LEU A 284 109.34 -4.82 -69.09
CA LEU A 284 109.34 -5.76 -70.22
C LEU A 284 109.32 -5.04 -71.57
N LYS A 285 108.61 -3.91 -71.69
CA LYS A 285 108.66 -3.07 -72.90
C LYS A 285 110.03 -2.42 -73.11
N GLU A 286 110.69 -1.93 -72.06
CA GLU A 286 112.06 -1.42 -72.15
C GLU A 286 113.07 -2.52 -72.53
N GLU A 287 112.93 -3.72 -71.96
CA GLU A 287 113.75 -4.87 -72.32
C GLU A 287 113.49 -5.28 -73.77
N LEU A 288 112.24 -5.29 -74.24
CA LEU A 288 111.90 -5.56 -75.63
C LEU A 288 112.53 -4.55 -76.60
N VAL A 289 112.50 -3.25 -76.27
CA VAL A 289 113.14 -2.20 -77.07
C VAL A 289 114.66 -2.38 -77.09
N LYS A 290 115.29 -2.67 -75.95
CA LYS A 290 116.73 -2.96 -75.89
C LYS A 290 117.10 -4.18 -76.73
N THR A 291 116.31 -5.25 -76.65
CA THR A 291 116.57 -6.50 -77.37
C THR A 291 116.36 -6.34 -78.87
N ASN A 292 115.32 -5.61 -79.30
CA ASN A 292 115.12 -5.24 -80.71
C ASN A 292 116.26 -4.36 -81.24
N SER A 293 116.74 -3.40 -80.44
CA SER A 293 117.88 -2.56 -80.85
C SER A 293 119.19 -3.35 -80.99
N ALA A 294 119.38 -4.38 -80.16
CA ALA A 294 120.52 -5.30 -80.26
C ALA A 294 120.37 -6.25 -81.46
N MET A 295 119.16 -6.73 -81.72
CA MET A 295 118.85 -7.57 -82.88
C MET A 295 119.10 -6.84 -84.20
N GLU A 296 118.70 -5.57 -84.30
CA GLU A 296 118.88 -4.79 -85.52
C GLU A 296 120.36 -4.44 -85.76
N LYS A 297 121.14 -4.18 -84.70
CA LYS A 297 122.61 -4.05 -84.80
C LYS A 297 123.27 -5.34 -85.31
N ASN A 298 122.90 -6.50 -84.77
CA ASN A 298 123.45 -7.78 -85.22
C ASN A 298 123.05 -8.11 -86.68
N LYS A 299 121.86 -7.71 -87.12
CA LYS A 299 121.44 -7.83 -88.53
C LYS A 299 122.31 -6.97 -89.46
N ASP A 300 122.59 -5.73 -89.06
CA ASP A 300 123.44 -4.84 -89.84
C ASP A 300 124.89 -5.35 -89.91
N GLU A 301 125.43 -5.88 -88.81
CA GLU A 301 126.75 -6.53 -88.80
C GLU A 301 126.80 -7.77 -89.68
N LEU A 302 125.77 -8.63 -89.62
CA LEU A 302 125.66 -9.81 -90.47
C LEU A 302 125.66 -9.43 -91.96
N ARG A 303 124.90 -8.40 -92.33
CA ARG A 303 124.81 -7.90 -93.71
C ARG A 303 126.13 -7.32 -94.22
N LEU A 304 126.93 -6.71 -93.34
CA LEU A 304 128.27 -6.22 -93.69
C LEU A 304 129.25 -7.38 -93.91
N THR A 305 129.20 -8.41 -93.07
CA THR A 305 130.04 -9.61 -93.24
C THR A 305 129.67 -10.44 -94.47
N GLU A 306 128.39 -10.56 -94.81
CA GLU A 306 127.96 -11.26 -96.03
C GLU A 306 128.45 -10.56 -97.31
N ASN A 307 128.41 -9.23 -97.34
CA ASN A 307 128.93 -8.44 -98.47
C ASN A 307 130.45 -8.56 -98.61
N SER A 308 131.18 -8.64 -97.48
CA SER A 308 132.63 -8.84 -97.50
C SER A 308 133.00 -10.25 -97.98
N LEU A 309 132.27 -11.28 -97.54
CA LEU A 309 132.44 -12.66 -97.99
C LEU A 309 132.14 -12.81 -99.49
N GLY A 310 131.12 -12.11 -100.00
CA GLY A 310 130.77 -12.08 -101.41
C GLY A 310 131.91 -11.53 -102.29
N ARG A 311 132.57 -10.45 -101.86
CA ARG A 311 133.72 -9.86 -102.56
C ARG A 311 134.92 -10.82 -102.63
N MET A 312 135.29 -11.43 -101.50
CA MET A 312 136.46 -12.33 -101.46
C MET A 312 136.25 -13.60 -102.30
N LYS A 313 135.02 -14.12 -102.38
CA LYS A 313 134.72 -15.28 -103.25
C LYS A 313 134.87 -14.93 -104.74
N SER A 314 134.48 -13.72 -105.14
CA SER A 314 134.66 -13.26 -106.53
C SER A 314 136.14 -13.03 -106.89
N GLU A 315 136.95 -12.47 -105.99
CA GLU A 315 138.40 -12.31 -106.21
C GLU A 315 139.12 -13.66 -106.37
N LEU A 316 138.80 -14.63 -105.51
CA LEU A 316 139.43 -15.95 -105.56
C LEU A 316 139.06 -16.73 -106.83
N ALA A 317 137.86 -16.53 -107.35
CA ALA A 317 137.44 -17.14 -108.62
C ALA A 317 138.25 -16.62 -109.80
N ILE A 318 138.53 -15.30 -109.86
CA ILE A 318 139.31 -14.68 -110.93
C ILE A 318 140.76 -15.15 -110.91
N LEU A 319 141.39 -15.23 -109.72
CA LEU A 319 142.79 -15.64 -109.60
C LEU A 319 143.04 -17.12 -109.99
N LYS A 320 142.07 -18.00 -109.70
CA LYS A 320 142.15 -19.41 -110.15
C LYS A 320 142.04 -19.54 -111.67
N GLU A 321 141.22 -18.70 -112.30
CA GLU A 321 141.04 -18.71 -113.76
C GLU A 321 142.31 -18.20 -114.48
N MET A 322 143.07 -17.28 -113.87
CA MET A 322 144.38 -16.86 -114.38
C MET A 322 145.46 -17.94 -114.26
N GLU A 323 145.45 -18.73 -113.18
CA GLU A 323 146.39 -19.83 -112.97
C GLU A 323 146.19 -20.99 -113.97
N GLU A 324 144.93 -21.36 -114.24
CA GLU A 324 144.59 -22.43 -115.20
C GLU A 324 144.92 -22.06 -116.66
N ASN A 325 144.81 -20.78 -117.03
CA ASN A 325 145.10 -20.32 -118.39
C ASN A 325 146.60 -20.15 -118.69
N GLY A 326 147.48 -20.34 -117.70
CA GLY A 326 148.94 -20.33 -117.89
C GLY A 326 149.50 -18.98 -118.37
N GLU A 327 148.82 -17.88 -118.05
CA GLU A 327 149.24 -16.53 -118.43
C GLU A 327 150.59 -16.17 -117.78
N GLY A 328 151.59 -15.85 -118.60
CA GLY A 328 152.92 -15.41 -118.13
C GLY A 328 154.09 -16.39 -118.33
N ILE A 329 153.88 -17.53 -119.00
CA ILE A 329 154.92 -18.52 -119.36
C ILE A 329 155.20 -18.46 -120.87
N GLY A 330 156.47 -18.53 -121.31
CA GLY A 330 156.83 -18.52 -122.74
C GLY A 330 156.26 -19.71 -123.54
N GLU A 331 155.79 -19.47 -124.78
CA GLU A 331 155.05 -20.47 -125.61
C GLU A 331 155.75 -21.83 -125.76
N GLU A 332 157.08 -21.84 -125.93
CA GLU A 332 157.88 -23.06 -126.03
C GLU A 332 157.87 -23.84 -124.70
N ALA A 333 157.91 -23.16 -123.55
CA ALA A 333 157.95 -23.77 -122.22
C ALA A 333 156.57 -24.31 -121.81
N LEU A 334 155.50 -23.61 -122.22
CA LEU A 334 154.13 -24.06 -122.06
C LEU A 334 153.85 -25.37 -122.82
N ARG A 335 154.45 -25.55 -124.01
CA ARG A 335 154.38 -26.82 -124.77
C ARG A 335 155.06 -27.98 -124.02
N PHE A 336 156.18 -27.73 -123.35
CA PHE A 336 156.84 -28.74 -122.52
C PHE A 336 156.07 -29.04 -121.23
N ARG A 337 155.49 -28.02 -120.58
CA ARG A 337 154.60 -28.19 -119.41
C ARG A 337 153.37 -29.03 -119.75
N ASN A 338 152.72 -28.74 -120.88
CA ASN A 338 151.54 -29.47 -121.38
C ASN A 338 151.86 -30.89 -121.88
N SER A 339 153.10 -31.19 -122.26
CA SER A 339 153.56 -32.55 -122.60
C SER A 339 154.05 -33.34 -121.37
N GLY A 340 153.86 -32.81 -120.17
CA GLY A 340 154.08 -33.50 -118.90
C GLY A 340 155.48 -33.32 -118.31
N LYS A 341 156.28 -32.38 -118.83
CA LYS A 341 157.60 -32.05 -118.26
C LYS A 341 157.48 -30.80 -117.37
N PRO A 342 157.76 -30.88 -116.06
CA PRO A 342 157.55 -29.76 -115.15
C PRO A 342 158.56 -28.63 -115.40
N LEU A 343 158.09 -27.39 -115.24
CA LEU A 343 158.97 -26.22 -115.21
C LEU A 343 159.62 -26.06 -113.85
N LEU A 344 160.73 -25.33 -113.79
CA LEU A 344 161.41 -25.07 -112.53
C LEU A 344 160.49 -24.39 -111.50
N MET A 345 159.71 -23.38 -111.92
CA MET A 345 158.83 -22.61 -111.03
C MET A 345 157.65 -23.41 -110.45
N ASP A 346 157.24 -24.50 -111.10
CA ASP A 346 156.19 -25.39 -110.58
C ASP A 346 156.61 -26.14 -109.30
N ARG A 347 157.90 -26.14 -108.95
CA ARG A 347 158.47 -26.86 -107.80
C ARG A 347 159.15 -25.98 -106.78
N VAL A 348 159.11 -24.66 -106.95
CA VAL A 348 159.71 -23.71 -106.02
C VAL A 348 158.63 -23.22 -105.08
N GLU A 349 158.65 -23.72 -103.84
CA GLU A 349 157.75 -23.25 -102.78
C GLU A 349 158.49 -22.19 -101.95
N VAL A 350 158.00 -20.95 -101.99
CA VAL A 350 158.67 -19.81 -101.36
C VAL A 350 157.94 -19.39 -100.10
N LYS A 351 158.71 -19.09 -99.06
CA LYS A 351 158.20 -18.53 -97.80
C LYS A 351 157.90 -17.04 -97.99
N GLN A 352 156.72 -16.61 -97.53
CA GLN A 352 156.19 -15.27 -97.72
C GLN A 352 157.16 -14.15 -97.29
N GLY A 353 157.36 -13.14 -98.14
CA GLY A 353 158.28 -12.03 -97.96
C GLY A 353 159.63 -12.17 -98.67
N TYR A 354 159.96 -13.35 -99.22
CA TYR A 354 161.15 -13.58 -100.05
C TYR A 354 160.81 -13.79 -101.54
N GLU A 355 159.54 -13.64 -101.93
CA GLU A 355 159.06 -13.90 -103.30
C GLU A 355 159.87 -13.10 -104.33
N ASP A 356 159.99 -11.78 -104.15
CA ASP A 356 160.68 -10.88 -105.09
C ASP A 356 162.18 -11.20 -105.26
N LEU A 357 162.81 -11.73 -104.21
CA LEU A 357 164.24 -12.01 -104.19
C LEU A 357 164.55 -13.32 -104.92
N ILE A 358 163.68 -14.33 -104.75
CA ILE A 358 163.76 -15.61 -105.46
C ILE A 358 163.38 -15.42 -106.93
N GLU A 359 162.36 -14.62 -107.24
CA GLU A 359 161.93 -14.36 -108.62
C GLU A 359 163.03 -13.67 -109.44
N ASN A 360 163.75 -12.71 -108.85
CA ASN A 360 164.89 -12.06 -109.51
C ASN A 360 166.07 -13.01 -109.76
N LEU A 361 166.38 -13.90 -108.80
CA LEU A 361 167.52 -14.82 -108.90
C LEU A 361 167.31 -15.90 -109.96
N LEU A 362 166.06 -16.34 -110.13
CA LEU A 362 165.67 -17.37 -111.10
C LEU A 362 165.17 -16.81 -112.43
N SER A 363 165.17 -15.49 -112.62
CA SER A 363 164.71 -14.80 -113.83
C SER A 363 165.20 -15.44 -115.14
N ASN A 364 166.49 -15.82 -115.23
CA ASN A 364 167.07 -16.41 -116.46
C ASN A 364 166.72 -17.91 -116.67
N TYR A 365 166.13 -18.55 -115.66
CA TYR A 365 165.77 -19.98 -115.65
C TYR A 365 164.28 -20.19 -115.31
N ARG A 366 163.47 -19.12 -115.34
CA ARG A 366 162.03 -19.12 -115.01
C ARG A 366 161.26 -20.15 -115.83
N ASP A 367 161.55 -20.21 -117.12
CA ASP A 367 160.92 -21.09 -118.11
C ASP A 367 161.76 -22.35 -118.38
N ALA A 368 162.70 -22.69 -117.49
CA ALA A 368 163.57 -23.84 -117.69
C ALA A 368 162.81 -25.15 -117.49
N VAL A 369 162.92 -26.04 -118.47
CA VAL A 369 162.31 -27.37 -118.44
C VAL A 369 163.26 -28.34 -117.76
N LEU A 370 162.76 -29.04 -116.75
CA LEU A 370 163.53 -30.05 -116.02
C LEU A 370 163.50 -31.39 -116.76
N LEU A 371 164.70 -31.94 -117.00
CA LEU A 371 164.92 -33.22 -117.66
C LEU A 371 165.69 -34.17 -116.72
N ASN A 372 165.51 -35.48 -116.91
CA ASN A 372 166.03 -36.46 -115.95
C ASN A 372 167.47 -36.91 -116.25
N ASN A 373 167.91 -36.86 -117.50
CA ASN A 373 169.18 -37.47 -117.94
C ASN A 373 169.61 -36.99 -119.34
N ARG A 374 170.92 -37.04 -119.61
CA ARG A 374 171.53 -36.51 -120.85
C ARG A 374 171.05 -37.20 -122.13
N GLU A 375 170.71 -38.48 -122.08
CA GLU A 375 170.13 -39.18 -123.24
C GLU A 375 168.78 -38.57 -123.65
N GLU A 376 167.98 -38.15 -122.67
CA GLU A 376 166.69 -37.49 -122.90
C GLU A 376 166.87 -36.12 -123.58
N PHE A 377 167.90 -35.37 -123.17
CA PHE A 377 168.28 -34.11 -123.81
C PHE A 377 168.67 -34.30 -125.28
N VAL A 378 169.39 -35.38 -125.62
CA VAL A 378 169.82 -35.65 -127.00
C VAL A 378 168.66 -36.09 -127.89
N ASP A 379 167.74 -36.90 -127.38
CA ASP A 379 166.54 -37.30 -128.13
C ASP A 379 165.58 -36.12 -128.34
N LEU A 380 165.46 -35.23 -127.35
CA LEU A 380 164.70 -33.99 -127.46
C LEU A 380 165.35 -33.02 -128.45
N LEU A 381 166.67 -32.88 -128.45
CA LEU A 381 167.38 -32.11 -129.48
C LEU A 381 167.17 -32.69 -130.89
N LYS A 382 167.16 -34.02 -131.05
CA LYS A 382 166.87 -34.64 -132.34
C LYS A 382 165.45 -34.35 -132.82
N LYS A 383 164.45 -34.41 -131.93
CA LYS A 383 163.07 -34.04 -132.26
C LYS A 383 162.94 -32.57 -132.65
N ILE A 384 163.64 -31.69 -131.92
CA ILE A 384 163.67 -30.24 -132.17
C ILE A 384 164.41 -29.92 -133.48
N ALA A 385 165.38 -30.73 -133.93
CA ALA A 385 166.06 -30.53 -135.20
C ALA A 385 165.23 -30.96 -136.43
N SER A 386 164.27 -31.88 -136.27
CA SER A 386 163.37 -32.37 -137.34
C SER A 386 162.12 -31.52 -137.56
N ASP A 387 161.69 -30.75 -136.56
CA ASP A 387 160.62 -29.77 -136.68
C ASP A 387 161.24 -28.39 -136.58
N ASN A 388 161.20 -27.59 -137.65
CA ASN A 388 161.74 -26.21 -137.76
C ASN A 388 161.48 -25.33 -136.51
N GLY A 389 162.27 -25.53 -135.46
CA GLY A 389 162.12 -24.91 -134.15
C GLY A 389 163.11 -23.78 -133.99
N ASN A 390 162.66 -22.55 -134.26
CA ASN A 390 163.38 -21.33 -133.92
C ASN A 390 162.96 -20.87 -132.51
N GLY A 391 163.49 -21.54 -131.47
CA GLY A 391 163.26 -21.16 -130.08
C GLY A 391 164.41 -21.60 -129.19
N LYS A 392 165.03 -20.66 -128.45
CA LYS A 392 166.04 -20.98 -127.45
C LYS A 392 165.33 -21.27 -126.13
N ILE A 393 165.23 -22.54 -125.75
CA ILE A 393 164.82 -22.95 -124.40
C ILE A 393 166.03 -23.39 -123.59
N ASN A 394 166.01 -23.08 -122.30
CA ASN A 394 166.99 -23.56 -121.35
C ASN A 394 166.51 -24.90 -120.77
N PHE A 395 167.27 -25.95 -121.02
CA PHE A 395 167.06 -27.25 -120.40
C PHE A 395 167.98 -27.42 -119.21
N ILE A 396 167.42 -27.86 -118.09
CA ILE A 396 168.21 -28.25 -116.92
C ILE A 396 168.03 -29.75 -116.77
N TYR A 397 169.08 -30.50 -117.10
CA TYR A 397 169.16 -31.94 -116.84
C TYR A 397 170.20 -32.24 -115.77
N LYS A 398 170.05 -33.41 -115.16
CA LYS A 398 170.93 -33.90 -114.11
C LYS A 398 172.15 -34.65 -114.66
#